data_AF-A0A0N4ZTP7-F1
#
_entry.id   AF-A0A0N4ZTP7-F1
#
_cell.length_a   1.000
_cell.length_b   1.000
_cell.length_c   1.000
_cell.angle_alpha   90.00
_cell.angle_beta   90.00
_cell.angle_gamma   90.00
#
_symmetry.space_group_name_H-M   'P 1'
#
loop_
_entity.id
_entity.type
_entity.pdbx_description
1 polymer ?
#
loop_
_entity_poly.entity_id
_entity_poly.type
_entity_poly.pdbx_seq_one_letter_code
_entity_poly.pdbx_strand_id
1 'polypeptide(L)'
;MAAAQEISQIAQQYQDEFQRNALETGELVTTTAKEAVSTVQKKVDEIAPTALGYKDHAVGIITNFSEAKINGKEIMGIMLWASVLLIGCRIGALLAHFLLYPFVGLIFDGSTALYLTAIFIPVYVHFKQSREPLSEEKSRFRLLGYAIAQGLIVGYIQVDSFLLSQDPFAFLGLAVMGIAALFLTPIFGGNRLNFLGAVAGSGFAVHFVLGLVLGQLGAIYLLMSILYSAVVFILLQYYLHAATSKNVALLYMYYNFIAVIYIQLVFFYIFGYTKEDYKKYIASEAQNTK
;
A
#
# COMPACT_ATOMS: atom_id res chain seq x y z
N MET A 1 0.68 -5.77 75.87
CA MET A 1 -0.01 -4.53 75.45
C MET A 1 0.89 -3.60 74.63
N ALA A 2 2.19 -3.44 74.93
CA ALA A 2 3.11 -2.60 74.14
C ALA A 2 3.23 -2.98 72.65
N ALA A 3 3.36 -4.28 72.33
CA ALA A 3 3.49 -4.74 70.94
C ALA A 3 2.27 -4.47 70.05
N ALA A 4 1.05 -4.37 70.63
CA ALA A 4 -0.17 -4.09 69.86
C ALA A 4 -0.28 -2.59 69.51
N GLN A 5 0.28 -1.70 70.33
CA GLN A 5 0.32 -0.27 70.05
C GLN A 5 1.36 0.06 68.98
N GLU A 6 2.52 -0.60 68.98
CA GLU A 6 3.56 -0.41 67.94
C GLU A 6 3.07 -0.88 66.56
N ILE A 7 2.37 -2.01 66.47
CA ILE A 7 1.79 -2.50 65.20
C ILE A 7 0.73 -1.53 64.68
N SER A 8 -0.09 -0.95 65.57
CA SER A 8 -1.10 0.04 65.19
C SER A 8 -0.49 1.35 64.68
N GLN A 9 0.63 1.79 65.25
CA GLN A 9 1.33 3.01 64.80
C GLN A 9 1.99 2.81 63.44
N ILE A 10 2.62 1.65 63.21
CA ILE A 10 3.24 1.32 61.92
C ILE A 10 2.17 1.23 60.82
N ALA A 11 1.03 0.61 61.11
CA ALA A 11 -0.07 0.51 60.15
C ALA A 11 -0.64 1.90 59.74
N GLN A 12 -0.78 2.81 60.70
CA GLN A 12 -1.21 4.19 60.43
C GLN A 12 -0.17 4.94 59.60
N GLN A 13 1.12 4.79 59.92
CA GLN A 13 2.19 5.43 59.16
C GLN A 13 2.21 4.97 57.68
N TYR A 14 2.05 3.66 57.43
CA TYR A 14 2.00 3.14 56.05
C TYR A 14 0.75 3.59 55.29
N GLN A 15 -0.38 3.74 55.98
CA GLN A 15 -1.61 4.24 55.38
C GLN A 15 -1.46 5.70 54.94
N ASP A 16 -0.85 6.54 55.78
CA ASP A 16 -0.59 7.94 55.49
C ASP A 16 0.46 8.11 54.38
N GLU A 17 1.53 7.31 54.39
CA GLU A 17 2.55 7.30 53.32
C GLU A 17 1.95 6.84 51.98
N PHE A 18 1.06 5.85 51.99
CA PHE A 18 0.38 5.38 50.78
C PHE A 18 -0.58 6.45 50.23
N GLN A 19 -1.36 7.10 51.08
CA GLN A 19 -2.27 8.17 50.64
C GLN A 19 -1.51 9.38 50.09
N ARG A 20 -0.41 9.78 50.73
CA ARG A 20 0.46 10.86 50.24
C ARG A 20 1.08 10.51 48.89
N ASN A 21 1.65 9.32 48.75
CA ASN A 21 2.27 8.87 47.50
C ASN A 21 1.23 8.68 46.37
N ALA A 22 0.01 8.23 46.68
CA ALA A 22 -1.07 8.09 45.71
C ALA A 22 -1.56 9.46 45.19
N LEU A 23 -1.63 10.48 46.05
CA LEU A 23 -1.97 11.85 45.68
C LEU A 23 -0.87 12.50 44.84
N GLU A 24 0.40 12.40 45.28
CA GLU A 24 1.55 12.93 44.53
C GLU A 24 1.71 12.25 43.16
N THR A 25 1.53 10.93 43.08
CA THR A 25 1.58 10.19 41.80
C THR A 25 0.39 10.54 40.91
N GLY A 26 -0.81 10.74 41.48
CA GLY A 26 -2.00 11.13 40.73
C GLY A 26 -1.90 12.53 40.10
N GLU A 27 -1.34 13.50 40.83
CA GLU A 27 -1.08 14.86 40.32
C GLU A 27 0.05 14.87 39.28
N LEU A 28 1.12 14.09 39.49
CA LEU A 28 2.21 13.96 38.52
C LEU A 28 1.70 13.32 37.21
N VAL A 29 0.93 12.24 37.29
CA VAL A 29 0.35 11.56 36.12
C VAL A 29 -0.62 12.47 35.36
N THR A 30 -1.47 13.21 36.07
CA THR A 30 -2.39 14.16 35.42
C THR A 30 -1.69 15.37 34.83
N THR A 31 -0.61 15.86 35.45
CA THR A 31 0.20 16.97 34.92
C THR A 31 1.00 16.53 33.70
N THR A 32 1.69 15.39 33.76
CA THR A 32 2.39 14.80 32.61
C THR A 32 1.43 14.44 31.47
N ALA A 33 0.23 13.94 31.77
CA ALA A 33 -0.80 13.69 30.76
C ALA A 33 -1.29 15.00 30.12
N LYS A 34 -1.53 16.05 30.91
CA LYS A 34 -1.91 17.38 30.39
C LYS A 34 -0.79 18.02 29.55
N GLU A 35 0.47 17.87 29.95
CA GLU A 35 1.64 18.34 29.20
C GLU A 35 1.86 17.55 27.91
N ALA A 36 1.68 16.23 27.94
CA ALA A 36 1.77 15.38 26.75
C ALA A 36 0.63 15.70 25.78
N VAL A 37 -0.62 15.84 26.28
CA VAL A 37 -1.78 16.24 25.47
C VAL A 37 -1.60 17.64 24.91
N SER A 38 -1.11 18.62 25.69
CA SER A 38 -0.89 19.98 25.19
C SER A 38 0.26 20.05 24.19
N THR A 39 1.32 19.26 24.36
CA THR A 39 2.43 19.15 23.41
C THR A 39 1.99 18.49 22.11
N VAL A 40 1.19 17.42 22.19
CA VAL A 40 0.62 16.76 21.01
C VAL A 40 -0.37 17.69 20.32
N GLN A 41 -1.25 18.36 21.06
CA GLN A 41 -2.22 19.31 20.53
C GLN A 41 -1.50 20.46 19.82
N LYS A 42 -0.46 21.02 20.43
CA LYS A 42 0.36 22.07 19.81
C LYS A 42 1.03 21.59 18.52
N LYS A 43 1.60 20.38 18.51
CA LYS A 43 2.17 19.78 17.29
C LYS A 43 1.10 19.51 16.23
N VAL A 44 -0.10 19.10 16.64
CA VAL A 44 -1.25 18.91 15.73
C VAL A 44 -1.67 20.25 15.15
N ASP A 45 -1.78 21.30 15.95
CA ASP A 45 -2.17 22.64 15.51
C ASP A 45 -1.11 23.27 14.58
N GLU A 46 0.17 22.95 14.79
CA GLU A 46 1.28 23.35 13.89
C GLU A 46 1.27 22.58 12.57
N ILE A 47 0.92 21.28 12.58
CA ILE A 47 0.93 20.41 11.39
C ILE A 47 -0.37 20.48 10.60
N ALA A 48 -1.50 20.76 11.25
CA ALA A 48 -2.84 20.83 10.66
C ALA A 48 -2.92 21.75 9.42
N PRO A 49 -2.44 23.01 9.45
CA PRO A 49 -2.52 23.87 8.27
C PRO A 49 -1.67 23.34 7.11
N THR A 50 -0.53 22.74 7.40
CA THR A 50 0.33 22.10 6.39
C THR A 50 -0.37 20.88 5.78
N ALA A 51 -0.97 20.03 6.61
CA ALA A 51 -1.72 18.86 6.17
C ALA A 51 -2.95 19.23 5.33
N LEU A 52 -3.69 20.28 5.74
CA LEU A 52 -4.81 20.82 4.97
C LEU A 52 -4.35 21.39 3.63
N GLY A 53 -3.23 22.12 3.59
CA GLY A 53 -2.63 22.59 2.35
C GLY A 53 -2.26 21.45 1.39
N TYR A 54 -1.69 20.36 1.89
CA TYR A 54 -1.43 19.16 1.08
C TYR A 54 -2.71 18.49 0.57
N LYS A 55 -3.76 18.44 1.40
CA LYS A 55 -5.07 17.90 1.00
C LYS A 55 -5.65 18.71 -0.16
N ASP A 56 -5.69 20.04 -0.04
CA ASP A 56 -6.27 20.92 -1.05
C ASP A 56 -5.45 20.89 -2.35
N HIS A 57 -4.12 20.80 -2.24
CA HIS A 57 -3.24 20.60 -3.39
C HIS A 57 -3.48 19.25 -4.08
N ALA A 58 -3.60 18.16 -3.31
CA ALA A 58 -3.87 16.83 -3.83
C ALA A 58 -5.23 16.75 -4.54
N VAL A 59 -6.28 17.28 -3.89
CA VAL A 59 -7.62 17.39 -4.48
C VAL A 59 -7.55 18.21 -5.75
N GLY A 60 -6.88 19.38 -5.71
CA GLY A 60 -6.69 20.25 -6.86
C GLY A 60 -6.07 19.55 -8.06
N ILE A 61 -5.07 18.67 -7.85
CA ILE A 61 -4.47 17.87 -8.93
C ILE A 61 -5.45 16.82 -9.48
N ILE A 62 -6.12 16.08 -8.61
CA ILE A 62 -7.01 14.97 -8.99
C ILE A 62 -8.24 15.50 -9.73
N THR A 63 -8.76 16.66 -9.34
CA THR A 63 -9.92 17.30 -9.97
C THR A 63 -9.54 18.25 -11.11
N ASN A 64 -8.25 18.39 -11.44
CA ASN A 64 -7.83 19.19 -12.58
C ASN A 64 -8.09 18.43 -13.88
N PHE A 65 -9.14 18.84 -14.58
CA PHE A 65 -9.53 18.34 -15.90
C PHE A 65 -9.30 19.36 -17.01
N SER A 66 -8.48 20.39 -16.78
CA SER A 66 -8.12 21.34 -17.83
C SER A 66 -7.42 20.63 -18.99
N GLU A 67 -7.48 21.24 -20.17
CA GLU A 67 -6.74 20.74 -21.33
C GLU A 67 -5.26 20.59 -20.97
N ALA A 68 -4.68 19.46 -21.38
CA ALA A 68 -3.28 19.12 -21.12
C ALA A 68 -2.69 18.48 -22.38
N LYS A 69 -1.41 18.74 -22.64
CA LYS A 69 -0.70 18.08 -23.73
C LYS A 69 -0.42 16.62 -23.35
N ILE A 70 -1.26 15.71 -23.82
CA ILE A 70 -1.14 14.28 -23.52
C ILE A 70 -0.15 13.63 -24.49
N ASN A 71 0.90 13.01 -23.94
CA ASN A 71 1.85 12.21 -24.69
C ASN A 71 1.53 10.71 -24.56
N GLY A 72 0.67 10.19 -25.44
CA GLY A 72 0.24 8.80 -25.43
C GLY A 72 1.37 7.77 -25.49
N LYS A 73 2.46 8.06 -26.23
CA LYS A 73 3.61 7.15 -26.33
C LYS A 73 4.35 7.01 -25.01
N GLU A 74 4.48 8.11 -24.28
CA GLU A 74 5.15 8.13 -22.98
C GLU A 74 4.29 7.45 -21.92
N ILE A 75 2.98 7.72 -21.89
CA ILE A 75 2.03 7.03 -21.00
C ILE A 75 2.00 5.53 -21.27
N MET A 76 1.99 5.13 -22.55
CA MET A 76 2.12 3.72 -22.93
C MET A 76 3.41 3.12 -22.35
N GLY A 77 4.54 3.82 -22.48
CA GLY A 77 5.82 3.40 -21.91
C GLY A 77 5.77 3.23 -20.39
N ILE A 78 5.15 4.17 -19.67
CA ILE A 78 4.96 4.10 -18.21
C ILE A 78 4.19 2.84 -17.83
N MET A 79 3.06 2.59 -18.49
CA MET A 79 2.14 1.50 -18.12
C MET A 79 2.66 0.12 -18.54
N LEU A 80 3.24 -0.01 -19.73
CA LEU A 80 3.84 -1.27 -20.18
C LEU A 80 5.03 -1.66 -19.31
N TRP A 81 5.89 -0.72 -18.94
CA TRP A 81 6.98 -1.07 -18.03
C TRP A 81 6.51 -1.34 -16.61
N ALA A 82 5.50 -0.64 -16.10
CA ALA A 82 4.90 -0.99 -14.81
C ALA A 82 4.30 -2.41 -14.82
N SER A 83 3.72 -2.84 -15.95
CA SER A 83 3.30 -4.23 -16.18
C SER A 83 4.48 -5.20 -16.11
N VAL A 84 5.60 -4.90 -16.76
CA VAL A 84 6.84 -5.69 -16.69
C VAL A 84 7.37 -5.79 -15.25
N LEU A 85 7.33 -4.70 -14.48
CA LEU A 85 7.71 -4.72 -13.07
C LEU A 85 6.83 -5.67 -12.25
N LEU A 86 5.51 -5.66 -12.48
CA LEU A 86 4.60 -6.60 -11.83
C LEU A 86 4.89 -8.06 -12.20
N ILE A 87 5.22 -8.35 -13.46
CA ILE A 87 5.64 -9.70 -13.89
C ILE A 87 6.92 -10.10 -13.16
N GLY A 88 7.93 -9.22 -13.11
CA GLY A 88 9.16 -9.48 -12.36
C GLY A 88 8.90 -9.75 -10.88
N CYS A 89 8.02 -8.97 -10.26
CA CYS A 89 7.59 -9.19 -8.88
C CYS A 89 6.88 -10.55 -8.70
N ARG A 90 6.01 -10.96 -9.64
CA ARG A 90 5.37 -12.28 -9.58
C ARG A 90 6.37 -13.42 -9.73
N ILE A 91 7.37 -13.28 -10.60
CA ILE A 91 8.48 -14.25 -10.72
C ILE A 91 9.22 -14.35 -9.38
N GLY A 92 9.58 -13.21 -8.77
CA GLY A 92 10.19 -13.19 -7.44
C GLY A 92 9.32 -13.88 -6.38
N ALA A 93 8.02 -13.59 -6.36
CA ALA A 93 7.10 -14.19 -5.40
C ALA A 93 6.99 -15.72 -5.54
N LEU A 94 6.93 -16.22 -6.78
CA LEU A 94 6.92 -17.66 -7.05
C LEU A 94 8.24 -18.32 -6.59
N LEU A 95 9.39 -17.70 -6.86
CA LEU A 95 10.69 -18.19 -6.39
C LEU A 95 10.76 -18.26 -4.86
N ALA A 96 10.21 -17.25 -4.17
CA ALA A 96 10.11 -17.28 -2.71
C ALA A 96 9.21 -18.41 -2.22
N HIS A 97 8.03 -18.58 -2.81
CA HIS A 97 7.07 -19.60 -2.39
C HIS A 97 7.63 -21.02 -2.54
N PHE A 98 8.32 -21.33 -3.64
CA PHE A 98 8.76 -22.69 -3.93
C PHE A 98 10.19 -23.03 -3.50
N LEU A 99 11.10 -22.06 -3.50
CA LEU A 99 12.53 -22.33 -3.33
C LEU A 99 13.13 -21.61 -2.12
N LEU A 100 12.78 -20.35 -1.91
CA LEU A 100 13.51 -19.48 -1.00
C LEU A 100 12.82 -19.23 0.35
N TYR A 101 11.62 -19.76 0.56
CA TYR A 101 10.86 -19.59 1.81
C TYR A 101 11.69 -19.79 3.09
N PRO A 102 12.40 -20.93 3.28
CA PRO A 102 13.19 -21.13 4.50
C PRO A 102 14.35 -20.13 4.63
N PHE A 103 14.93 -19.67 3.52
CA PHE A 103 16.05 -18.72 3.55
C PHE A 103 15.60 -17.29 3.85
N VAL A 104 14.47 -16.87 3.28
CA VAL A 104 13.89 -15.53 3.55
C VAL A 104 13.44 -15.46 5.00
N GLY A 105 12.85 -16.54 5.54
CA GLY A 105 12.41 -16.61 6.95
C GLY A 105 13.55 -16.61 7.98
N LEU A 106 14.79 -16.96 7.59
CA LEU A 106 15.96 -16.81 8.48
C LEU A 106 16.38 -15.36 8.69
N ILE A 107 16.04 -14.48 7.74
CA ILE A 107 16.48 -13.08 7.74
C ILE A 107 15.35 -12.18 8.23
N PHE A 108 14.10 -12.50 7.89
CA PHE A 108 12.95 -11.64 8.14
C PHE A 108 11.82 -12.38 8.87
N ASP A 109 11.30 -11.78 9.93
CA ASP A 109 9.97 -12.13 10.42
C ASP A 109 8.89 -11.46 9.53
N GLY A 110 7.63 -11.90 9.66
CA GLY A 110 6.53 -11.40 8.83
C GLY A 110 6.32 -9.88 8.95
N SER A 111 6.48 -9.33 10.15
CA SER A 111 6.35 -7.90 10.42
C SER A 111 7.46 -7.08 9.74
N THR A 112 8.72 -7.48 9.87
CA THR A 112 9.84 -6.81 9.21
C THR A 112 9.73 -6.89 7.70
N ALA A 113 9.35 -8.07 7.16
CA ALA A 113 9.10 -8.24 5.74
C ALA A 113 8.01 -7.27 5.23
N LEU A 114 6.94 -7.09 6.01
CA LEU A 114 5.86 -6.16 5.67
C LEU A 114 6.34 -4.72 5.66
N TYR A 115 7.00 -4.23 6.71
CA TYR A 115 7.53 -2.86 6.75
C TYR A 115 8.56 -2.61 5.65
N LEU A 116 9.43 -3.59 5.37
CA LEU A 116 10.43 -3.50 4.32
C LEU A 116 9.78 -3.31 2.95
N THR A 117 8.74 -4.10 2.66
CA THR A 117 8.02 -4.06 1.39
C THR A 117 7.10 -2.84 1.26
N ALA A 118 6.39 -2.47 2.33
CA ALA A 118 5.36 -1.44 2.30
C ALA A 118 5.89 -0.03 2.58
N ILE A 119 7.14 0.14 3.03
CA ILE A 119 7.69 1.46 3.35
C ILE A 119 9.12 1.57 2.86
N PHE A 120 10.04 0.77 3.41
CA PHE A 120 11.48 1.04 3.25
C PHE A 120 11.97 0.88 1.81
N ILE A 121 11.60 -0.20 1.10
CA ILE A 121 11.97 -0.41 -0.30
C ILE A 121 11.37 0.71 -1.19
N PRO A 122 10.05 0.98 -1.18
CA PRO A 122 9.45 2.08 -1.93
C PRO A 122 10.17 3.42 -1.74
N VAL A 123 10.43 3.79 -0.48
CA VAL A 123 11.09 5.05 -0.12
C VAL A 123 12.55 5.07 -0.59
N TYR A 124 13.29 3.98 -0.36
CA TYR A 124 14.68 3.86 -0.80
C TYR A 124 14.80 3.97 -2.32
N VAL A 125 13.96 3.24 -3.06
CA VAL A 125 13.97 3.24 -4.53
C VAL A 125 13.57 4.61 -5.08
N HIS A 126 12.57 5.27 -4.48
CA HIS A 126 12.23 6.66 -4.81
C HIS A 126 13.47 7.57 -4.68
N PHE A 127 14.13 7.57 -3.53
CA PHE A 127 15.30 8.43 -3.33
C PHE A 127 16.45 8.07 -4.27
N LYS A 128 16.72 6.78 -4.46
CA LYS A 128 17.78 6.31 -5.33
C LYS A 128 17.54 6.71 -6.78
N GLN A 129 16.31 6.58 -7.26
CA GLN A 129 15.95 6.94 -8.63
C GLN A 129 15.90 8.46 -8.84
N SER A 130 15.45 9.22 -7.83
CA SER A 130 15.38 10.68 -7.89
C SER A 130 16.76 11.35 -7.82
N ARG A 131 17.68 10.83 -7.00
CA ARG A 131 19.00 11.45 -6.75
C ARG A 131 20.13 10.91 -7.64
N GLU A 132 20.01 9.65 -8.07
CA GLU A 132 21.03 8.99 -8.90
C GLU A 132 20.40 8.42 -10.19
N PRO A 133 19.86 9.30 -11.06
CA PRO A 133 19.26 8.87 -12.32
C PRO A 133 20.33 8.26 -13.24
N LEU A 134 20.05 7.09 -13.79
CA LEU A 134 20.86 6.50 -14.86
C LEU A 134 20.26 6.84 -16.23
N SER A 135 20.89 6.33 -17.28
CA SER A 135 20.21 6.21 -18.57
C SER A 135 18.85 5.51 -18.42
N GLU A 136 17.90 5.85 -19.27
CA GLU A 136 16.52 5.37 -19.21
C GLU A 136 16.43 3.84 -19.17
N GLU A 137 17.21 3.19 -20.04
CA GLU A 137 17.34 1.73 -20.09
C GLU A 137 17.86 1.15 -18.77
N LYS A 138 19.00 1.65 -18.27
CA LYS A 138 19.59 1.16 -17.02
C LYS A 138 18.67 1.39 -15.82
N SER A 139 17.93 2.49 -15.81
CA SER A 139 16.93 2.79 -14.78
C SER A 139 15.79 1.77 -14.80
N ARG A 140 15.27 1.40 -15.98
CA ARG A 140 14.23 0.37 -16.12
C ARG A 140 14.68 -0.98 -15.59
N PHE A 141 15.88 -1.43 -15.95
CA PHE A 141 16.44 -2.69 -15.45
C PHE A 141 16.74 -2.65 -13.95
N ARG A 142 17.22 -1.52 -13.42
CA ARG A 142 17.37 -1.33 -11.98
C ARG A 142 16.04 -1.47 -11.25
N LEU A 143 14.99 -0.80 -11.74
CA LEU A 143 13.65 -0.86 -11.16
C LEU A 143 13.06 -2.28 -11.27
N LEU A 144 13.34 -3.00 -12.36
CA LEU A 144 12.98 -4.42 -12.49
C LEU A 144 13.69 -5.29 -11.45
N GLY A 145 14.98 -5.05 -11.20
CA GLY A 145 15.73 -5.73 -10.13
C GLY A 145 15.09 -5.50 -8.76
N TYR A 146 14.71 -4.27 -8.44
CA TYR A 146 13.97 -3.97 -7.21
C TYR A 146 12.60 -4.64 -7.17
N ALA A 147 11.87 -4.67 -8.27
CA ALA A 147 10.56 -5.32 -8.33
C ALA A 147 10.66 -6.84 -8.09
N ILE A 148 11.68 -7.51 -8.64
CA ILE A 148 11.94 -8.94 -8.38
C ILE A 148 12.29 -9.15 -6.90
N ALA A 149 13.19 -8.33 -6.34
CA ALA A 149 13.58 -8.42 -4.93
C ALA A 149 12.38 -8.20 -3.99
N GLN A 150 11.55 -7.20 -4.30
CA GLN A 150 10.30 -6.95 -3.57
C GLN A 150 9.33 -8.12 -3.72
N GLY A 151 9.26 -8.74 -4.90
CA GLY A 151 8.50 -9.95 -5.15
C GLY A 151 8.88 -11.11 -4.23
N LEU A 152 10.18 -11.33 -3.99
CA LEU A 152 10.64 -12.36 -3.05
C LEU A 152 10.04 -12.15 -1.65
N ILE A 153 10.03 -10.90 -1.18
CA ILE A 153 9.52 -10.57 0.15
C ILE A 153 7.98 -10.67 0.18
N VAL A 154 7.29 -10.20 -0.87
CA VAL A 154 5.83 -10.34 -1.00
C VAL A 154 5.41 -11.81 -1.01
N GLY A 155 6.13 -12.66 -1.76
CA GLY A 155 5.86 -14.09 -1.81
C GLY A 155 6.06 -14.79 -0.47
N TYR A 156 7.06 -14.36 0.31
CA TYR A 156 7.25 -14.81 1.69
C TYR A 156 6.07 -14.41 2.59
N ILE A 157 5.62 -13.15 2.52
CA ILE A 157 4.46 -12.65 3.30
C ILE A 157 3.19 -13.43 2.95
N GLN A 158 2.99 -13.75 1.66
CA GLN A 158 1.77 -14.36 1.15
C GLN A 158 1.79 -15.89 1.16
N VAL A 159 2.84 -16.55 1.67
CA VAL A 159 2.98 -18.02 1.57
C VAL A 159 1.81 -18.78 2.21
N ASP A 160 1.24 -18.23 3.28
CA ASP A 160 0.19 -18.87 4.09
C ASP A 160 -1.16 -18.14 3.99
N SER A 161 -1.27 -17.12 3.13
CA SER A 161 -2.50 -16.38 2.90
C SER A 161 -2.96 -16.54 1.46
N PHE A 162 -4.24 -16.87 1.26
CA PHE A 162 -4.86 -16.93 -0.06
C PHE A 162 -6.22 -16.24 -0.06
N LEU A 163 -6.62 -15.68 -1.20
CA LEU A 163 -7.95 -15.12 -1.41
C LEU A 163 -8.90 -16.20 -1.92
N LEU A 164 -10.18 -16.13 -1.52
CA LEU A 164 -11.22 -17.06 -2.01
C LEU A 164 -11.43 -16.99 -3.53
N SER A 165 -11.31 -15.78 -4.10
CA SER A 165 -11.24 -15.56 -5.54
C SER A 165 -9.80 -15.23 -5.91
N GLN A 166 -9.33 -15.70 -7.07
CA GLN A 166 -8.02 -15.28 -7.57
C GLN A 166 -7.99 -13.76 -7.77
N ASP A 167 -6.85 -13.11 -7.49
CA ASP A 167 -6.76 -11.67 -7.69
C ASP A 167 -6.72 -11.30 -9.19
N PRO A 168 -7.29 -10.15 -9.61
CA PRO A 168 -7.24 -9.73 -11.01
C PRO A 168 -5.79 -9.58 -11.48
N PHE A 169 -5.48 -10.04 -12.70
CA PHE A 169 -4.15 -9.91 -13.29
C PHE A 169 -3.79 -8.45 -13.55
N ALA A 170 -3.24 -7.78 -12.55
CA ALA A 170 -2.94 -6.35 -12.58
C ALA A 170 -1.94 -5.97 -13.68
N PHE A 171 -0.96 -6.84 -13.96
CA PHE A 171 -0.01 -6.63 -15.05
C PHE A 171 -0.71 -6.53 -16.41
N LEU A 172 -1.74 -7.36 -16.65
CA LEU A 172 -2.50 -7.34 -17.90
C LEU A 172 -3.38 -6.08 -17.98
N GLY A 173 -3.98 -5.67 -16.86
CA GLY A 173 -4.69 -4.40 -16.76
C GLY A 173 -3.82 -3.21 -17.15
N LEU A 174 -2.62 -3.08 -16.56
CA LEU A 174 -1.66 -2.03 -16.92
C LEU A 174 -1.22 -2.11 -18.38
N ALA A 175 -0.98 -3.31 -18.92
CA ALA A 175 -0.60 -3.47 -20.31
C ALA A 175 -1.69 -2.97 -21.28
N VAL A 176 -2.95 -3.34 -21.02
CA VAL A 176 -4.10 -2.86 -21.79
C VAL A 176 -4.26 -1.36 -21.67
N MET A 177 -4.16 -0.78 -20.47
CA MET A 177 -4.20 0.67 -20.27
C MET A 177 -3.11 1.39 -21.06
N GLY A 178 -1.89 0.83 -21.11
CA GLY A 178 -0.79 1.38 -21.90
C GLY A 178 -1.08 1.38 -23.41
N ILE A 179 -1.57 0.26 -23.93
CA ILE A 179 -1.96 0.16 -25.35
C ILE A 179 -3.13 1.12 -25.65
N ALA A 180 -4.13 1.17 -24.78
CA ALA A 180 -5.27 2.06 -24.91
C ALA A 180 -4.82 3.52 -24.93
N ALA A 181 -3.86 3.93 -24.10
CA ALA A 181 -3.33 5.30 -24.10
C ALA A 181 -2.77 5.72 -25.47
N LEU A 182 -2.10 4.81 -26.19
CA LEU A 182 -1.59 5.08 -27.54
C LEU A 182 -2.73 5.35 -28.53
N PHE A 183 -3.78 4.51 -28.53
CA PHE A 183 -4.89 4.61 -29.47
C PHE A 183 -5.91 5.71 -29.11
N LEU A 184 -6.04 6.04 -27.84
CA LEU A 184 -6.99 7.05 -27.36
C LEU A 184 -6.43 8.46 -27.41
N THR A 185 -5.11 8.65 -27.46
CA THR A 185 -4.51 10.00 -27.54
C THR A 185 -4.97 10.79 -28.78
N PRO A 186 -5.02 10.22 -30.00
CA PRO A 186 -5.55 10.95 -31.16
C PRO A 186 -7.03 11.33 -31.03
N ILE A 187 -7.81 10.63 -30.21
CA ILE A 187 -9.26 10.81 -30.07
C ILE A 187 -9.59 11.79 -28.94
N PHE A 188 -8.93 11.63 -27.78
CA PHE A 188 -9.23 12.34 -26.55
C PHE A 188 -8.06 13.18 -26.02
N GLY A 189 -6.95 13.31 -26.76
CA GLY A 189 -5.74 13.98 -26.28
C GLY A 189 -5.88 15.45 -25.91
N GLY A 190 -6.96 16.12 -26.35
CA GLY A 190 -7.35 17.46 -25.89
C GLY A 190 -8.29 17.47 -24.68
N ASN A 191 -8.99 16.36 -24.41
CA ASN A 191 -9.93 16.23 -23.30
C ASN A 191 -9.38 15.27 -22.24
N ARG A 192 -8.76 15.86 -21.22
CA ARG A 192 -8.07 15.14 -20.14
C ARG A 192 -8.96 14.14 -19.40
N LEU A 193 -10.18 14.53 -19.03
CA LEU A 193 -11.11 13.66 -18.32
C LEU A 193 -11.49 12.43 -19.17
N ASN A 194 -11.88 12.65 -20.43
CA ASN A 194 -12.27 11.56 -21.32
C ASN A 194 -11.10 10.62 -21.59
N PHE A 195 -9.90 11.16 -21.80
CA PHE A 195 -8.70 10.35 -21.98
C PHE A 195 -8.41 9.47 -20.77
N LEU A 196 -8.37 10.06 -19.56
CA LEU A 196 -8.06 9.34 -18.34
C LEU A 196 -9.13 8.31 -17.99
N GLY A 197 -10.40 8.68 -18.12
CA GLY A 197 -11.53 7.77 -17.91
C GLY A 197 -11.50 6.60 -18.87
N ALA A 198 -11.22 6.84 -20.15
CA ALA A 198 -11.14 5.78 -21.15
C ALA A 198 -9.92 4.87 -20.96
N VAL A 199 -8.75 5.43 -20.61
CA VAL A 199 -7.55 4.64 -20.31
C VAL A 199 -7.77 3.78 -19.06
N ALA A 200 -8.16 4.36 -17.93
CA ALA A 200 -8.41 3.60 -16.70
C ALA A 200 -9.55 2.58 -16.88
N GLY A 201 -10.62 2.99 -17.56
CA GLY A 201 -11.76 2.14 -17.89
C GLY A 201 -11.40 0.93 -18.75
N SER A 202 -10.42 1.06 -19.67
CA SER A 202 -9.95 -0.08 -20.47
C SER A 202 -9.33 -1.19 -19.64
N GLY A 203 -8.59 -0.81 -18.58
CA GLY A 203 -8.01 -1.77 -17.64
C GLY A 203 -9.05 -2.43 -16.74
N PHE A 204 -10.03 -1.67 -16.26
CA PHE A 204 -11.18 -2.25 -15.56
C PHE A 204 -11.95 -3.22 -16.47
N ALA A 205 -12.22 -2.82 -17.72
CA ALA A 205 -12.97 -3.63 -18.68
C ALA A 205 -12.28 -4.97 -18.96
N VAL A 206 -10.95 -5.01 -19.11
CA VAL A 206 -10.25 -6.29 -19.30
C VAL A 206 -10.32 -7.17 -18.05
N HIS A 207 -10.21 -6.60 -16.83
CA HIS A 207 -10.41 -7.39 -15.61
C HIS A 207 -11.84 -7.90 -15.51
N PHE A 208 -12.83 -7.08 -15.81
CA PHE A 208 -14.23 -7.49 -15.79
C PHE A 208 -14.50 -8.66 -16.75
N VAL A 209 -14.04 -8.55 -18.00
CA VAL A 209 -14.18 -9.61 -19.01
C VAL A 209 -13.46 -10.89 -18.57
N LEU A 210 -12.24 -10.80 -18.04
CA LEU A 210 -11.51 -11.97 -17.55
C LEU A 210 -12.20 -12.60 -16.33
N GLY A 211 -12.72 -11.79 -15.41
CA GLY A 211 -13.48 -12.26 -14.27
C GLY A 211 -14.74 -13.02 -14.70
N LEU A 212 -15.44 -12.56 -15.74
CA LEU A 212 -16.56 -13.28 -16.33
C LEU A 212 -16.13 -14.61 -16.95
N VAL A 213 -15.09 -14.60 -17.78
CA VAL A 213 -14.62 -15.80 -18.50
C VAL A 213 -14.08 -16.87 -17.55
N LEU A 214 -13.39 -16.46 -16.47
CA LEU A 214 -12.79 -17.37 -15.49
C LEU A 214 -13.74 -17.74 -14.34
N GLY A 215 -14.97 -17.19 -14.32
CA GLY A 215 -15.93 -17.39 -13.23
C GLY A 215 -15.43 -16.83 -11.88
N GLN A 216 -14.59 -15.80 -11.90
CA GLN A 216 -13.95 -15.20 -10.71
C GLN A 216 -14.60 -13.89 -10.27
N LEU A 217 -15.78 -13.54 -10.80
CA LEU A 217 -16.42 -12.23 -10.62
C LEU A 217 -17.05 -12.00 -9.23
N GLY A 218 -16.31 -12.30 -8.16
CA GLY A 218 -16.69 -12.02 -6.78
C GLY A 218 -16.53 -10.55 -6.41
N ALA A 219 -17.11 -10.17 -5.26
CA ALA A 219 -17.02 -8.80 -4.74
C ALA A 219 -15.58 -8.34 -4.51
N ILE A 220 -14.71 -9.23 -3.99
CA ILE A 220 -13.29 -8.95 -3.74
C ILE A 220 -12.56 -8.69 -5.08
N TYR A 221 -12.78 -9.56 -6.08
CA TYR A 221 -12.22 -9.39 -7.42
C TYR A 221 -12.58 -8.03 -8.02
N LEU A 222 -13.88 -7.70 -8.05
CA LEU A 222 -14.37 -6.44 -8.62
C LEU A 222 -13.82 -5.23 -7.88
N LEU A 223 -13.76 -5.27 -6.55
CA LEU A 223 -13.22 -4.18 -5.76
C LEU A 223 -11.72 -3.97 -6.05
N MET A 224 -10.93 -5.04 -6.15
CA MET A 224 -9.52 -4.94 -6.56
C MET A 224 -9.38 -4.36 -7.98
N SER A 225 -10.20 -4.79 -8.94
CA SER A 225 -10.19 -4.25 -10.32
C SER A 225 -10.50 -2.75 -10.37
N ILE A 226 -11.47 -2.31 -9.57
CA ILE A 226 -11.81 -0.88 -9.44
C ILE A 226 -10.63 -0.12 -8.84
N LEU A 227 -10.02 -0.62 -7.76
CA LEU A 227 -8.90 0.06 -7.10
C LEU A 227 -7.65 0.14 -7.98
N TYR A 228 -7.33 -0.91 -8.74
CA TYR A 228 -6.25 -0.87 -9.73
C TYR A 228 -6.49 0.21 -10.78
N SER A 229 -7.73 0.37 -11.24
CA SER A 229 -8.09 1.38 -12.24
C SER A 229 -8.09 2.79 -11.65
N ALA A 230 -8.61 2.94 -10.43
CA ALA A 230 -8.66 4.21 -9.71
C ALA A 230 -7.25 4.73 -9.40
N VAL A 231 -6.34 3.87 -8.96
CA VAL A 231 -4.98 4.33 -8.63
C VAL A 231 -4.19 4.73 -9.88
N VAL A 232 -4.37 4.04 -11.00
CA VAL A 232 -3.78 4.45 -12.28
C VAL A 232 -4.34 5.79 -12.73
N PHE A 233 -5.66 6.00 -12.62
CA PHE A 233 -6.29 7.28 -12.91
C PHE A 233 -5.66 8.43 -12.09
N ILE A 234 -5.52 8.23 -10.77
CA ILE A 234 -4.92 9.21 -9.87
C ILE A 234 -3.45 9.46 -10.25
N LEU A 235 -2.65 8.40 -10.42
CA LEU A 235 -1.23 8.56 -10.74
C LEU A 235 -1.00 9.22 -12.11
N LEU A 236 -1.87 8.96 -13.09
CA LEU A 236 -1.84 9.68 -14.36
C LEU A 236 -2.24 11.15 -14.22
N GLN A 237 -3.20 11.49 -13.34
CA GLN A 237 -3.50 12.89 -13.03
C GLN A 237 -2.27 13.61 -12.48
N TYR A 238 -1.57 12.98 -11.54
CA TYR A 238 -0.34 13.51 -10.96
C TYR A 238 0.78 13.63 -12.00
N TYR A 239 0.95 12.62 -12.85
CA TYR A 239 1.92 12.64 -13.93
C TYR A 239 1.65 13.80 -14.92
N LEU A 240 0.42 13.93 -15.40
CA LEU A 240 0.03 14.99 -16.35
C LEU A 240 0.14 16.39 -15.74
N HIS A 241 -0.01 16.52 -14.42
CA HIS A 241 0.24 17.77 -13.72
C HIS A 241 1.74 18.10 -13.59
N ALA A 242 2.57 17.09 -13.31
CA ALA A 242 4.00 17.25 -13.09
C ALA A 242 4.86 17.29 -14.36
N ALA A 243 4.31 16.91 -15.52
CA ALA A 243 5.04 16.59 -16.75
C ALA A 243 5.85 17.79 -17.31
N THR A 244 7.08 17.92 -16.83
CA THR A 244 8.11 18.83 -17.37
C THR A 244 9.48 18.15 -17.52
N SER A 245 9.69 16.92 -17.00
CA SER A 245 10.97 16.19 -17.13
C SER A 245 10.83 14.66 -17.28
N LYS A 246 11.81 14.02 -17.92
CA LYS A 246 11.81 12.57 -18.21
C LYS A 246 11.96 11.67 -16.98
N ASN A 247 12.65 12.13 -15.93
CA ASN A 247 12.79 11.36 -14.68
C ASN A 247 11.43 11.11 -14.00
N VAL A 248 10.47 11.99 -14.24
CA VAL A 248 9.11 11.89 -13.69
C VAL A 248 8.41 10.64 -14.23
N ALA A 249 8.54 10.33 -15.53
CA ALA A 249 7.93 9.13 -16.12
C ALA A 249 8.41 7.82 -15.47
N LEU A 250 9.72 7.71 -15.19
CA LEU A 250 10.30 6.53 -14.51
C LEU A 250 9.79 6.37 -13.08
N LEU A 251 9.55 7.48 -12.37
CA LEU A 251 8.97 7.45 -11.04
C LEU A 251 7.50 7.01 -11.07
N TYR A 252 6.68 7.55 -11.99
CA TYR A 252 5.28 7.11 -12.09
C TYR A 252 5.13 5.67 -12.58
N MET A 253 6.06 5.17 -13.40
CA MET A 253 6.15 3.75 -13.73
C MET A 253 6.31 2.90 -12.45
N TYR A 254 7.24 3.29 -11.57
CA TYR A 254 7.46 2.62 -10.29
C TYR A 254 6.27 2.79 -9.32
N TYR A 255 5.64 3.97 -9.27
CA TYR A 255 4.49 4.21 -8.39
C TYR A 255 3.27 3.40 -8.79
N ASN A 256 3.02 3.20 -10.08
CA ASN A 256 1.94 2.32 -10.53
C ASN A 256 2.19 0.88 -10.08
N PHE A 257 3.44 0.41 -10.16
CA PHE A 257 3.84 -0.89 -9.61
C PHE A 257 3.59 -0.97 -8.09
N ILE A 258 4.11 -0.02 -7.32
CA ILE A 258 3.97 -0.02 -5.85
C ILE A 258 2.52 0.05 -5.41
N ALA A 259 1.70 0.89 -6.05
CA ALA A 259 0.29 1.05 -5.74
C ALA A 259 -0.48 -0.28 -5.89
N VAL A 260 -0.23 -1.01 -6.97
CA VAL A 260 -0.83 -2.34 -7.18
C VAL A 260 -0.38 -3.32 -6.08
N ILE A 261 0.90 -3.34 -5.74
CA ILE A 261 1.41 -4.20 -4.65
C ILE A 261 0.75 -3.84 -3.31
N TYR A 262 0.53 -2.57 -3.02
CA TYR A 262 -0.13 -2.16 -1.78
C TYR A 262 -1.59 -2.61 -1.73
N ILE A 263 -2.32 -2.46 -2.83
CA ILE A 263 -3.69 -2.98 -2.94
C ILE A 263 -3.68 -4.49 -2.69
N GLN A 264 -2.75 -5.24 -3.30
CA GLN A 264 -2.64 -6.68 -3.06
C GLN A 264 -2.34 -7.00 -1.59
N LEU A 265 -1.33 -6.37 -0.98
CA LEU A 265 -0.99 -6.62 0.42
C LEU A 265 -2.14 -6.32 1.37
N VAL A 266 -2.83 -5.19 1.18
CA VAL A 266 -4.01 -4.82 1.99
C VAL A 266 -5.12 -5.86 1.83
N PHE A 267 -5.38 -6.32 0.62
CA PHE A 267 -6.45 -7.30 0.39
C PHE A 267 -6.13 -8.68 0.94
N PHE A 268 -4.90 -9.16 0.76
CA PHE A 268 -4.45 -10.41 1.37
C PHE A 268 -4.39 -10.33 2.91
N TYR A 269 -4.21 -9.14 3.48
CA TYR A 269 -4.25 -8.93 4.92
C TYR A 269 -5.69 -8.90 5.47
N ILE A 270 -6.60 -8.17 4.81
CA ILE A 270 -7.98 -7.98 5.29
C ILE A 270 -8.87 -9.18 4.95
N PHE A 271 -8.73 -9.74 3.75
CA PHE A 271 -9.63 -10.77 3.21
C PHE A 271 -8.95 -12.11 2.94
N GLY A 272 -7.64 -12.21 3.22
CA GLY A 272 -6.91 -13.46 3.04
C GLY A 272 -7.27 -14.48 4.12
N TYR A 273 -7.42 -15.73 3.69
CA TYR A 273 -7.62 -16.88 4.56
C TYR A 273 -6.29 -17.55 4.80
N THR A 274 -6.06 -18.00 6.03
CA THR A 274 -4.95 -18.89 6.33
C THR A 274 -5.32 -20.35 6.06
N LYS A 275 -4.30 -21.22 5.97
CA LYS A 275 -4.54 -22.68 5.96
C LYS A 275 -5.33 -23.17 7.17
N GLU A 276 -5.21 -22.49 8.32
CA GLU A 276 -5.97 -22.82 9.52
C GLU A 276 -7.43 -22.39 9.41
N ASP A 277 -7.70 -21.22 8.83
CA ASP A 277 -9.06 -20.73 8.61
C ASP A 277 -9.82 -21.63 7.64
N TYR A 278 -9.15 -22.12 6.60
CA TYR A 278 -9.73 -23.08 5.67
C TYR A 278 -10.09 -24.41 6.35
N LYS A 279 -9.22 -24.93 7.22
CA LYS A 279 -9.50 -26.14 8.00
C LYS A 279 -10.71 -25.96 8.90
N LYS A 280 -10.85 -24.80 9.55
CA LYS A 280 -12.03 -24.47 10.38
C LYS A 280 -13.30 -24.36 9.55
N TYR A 281 -13.24 -23.74 8.37
CA TYR A 281 -14.36 -23.61 7.45
C TYR A 281 -14.91 -24.98 7.02
N ILE A 282 -14.04 -25.87 6.52
CA ILE A 282 -14.43 -27.22 6.10
C ILE A 282 -14.99 -28.03 7.28
N ALA A 283 -14.41 -27.88 8.47
CA ALA A 283 -14.91 -28.55 9.68
C ALA A 283 -16.33 -28.07 10.06
N SER A 284 -16.64 -26.78 9.87
CA SER A 284 -17.99 -26.24 10.12
C SER A 284 -19.03 -26.67 9.08
N GLU A 285 -18.66 -26.78 7.80
CA GLU A 285 -19.58 -27.27 6.76
C GLU A 285 -19.95 -28.74 7.00
N ALA A 286 -18.98 -29.57 7.38
CA ALA A 286 -19.19 -30.98 7.67
C ALA A 286 -20.08 -31.23 8.92
N GLN A 287 -20.15 -30.27 9.85
CA GLN A 287 -21.07 -30.32 11.00
C GLN A 287 -22.49 -29.89 10.63
N ASN A 288 -22.66 -28.98 9.67
CA ASN A 288 -23.96 -28.50 9.21
C ASN A 288 -24.64 -29.44 8.20
N THR A 289 -23.94 -30.47 7.71
CA THR A 289 -24.49 -31.50 6.81
C THR A 289 -24.95 -32.78 7.53
N LYS A 290 -24.89 -32.81 8.87
CA LYS A 290 -25.41 -33.90 9.71
C LYS A 290 -26.67 -33.45 10.44
#